data_AF-F2I7F2-F1
#
_entry.id   AF-F2I7F2-F1
#
_cell.length_a   1.000
_cell.length_b   1.000
_cell.length_c   1.000
_cell.angle_alpha   90.00
_cell.angle_beta   90.00
_cell.angle_gamma   90.00
#
_symmetry.space_group_name_H-M   'P 1'
#
loop_
_entity.id
_entity.type
_entity.pdbx_description
1 polymer ?
#
loop_
_entity_poly.entity_id
_entity_poly.type
_entity_poly.pdbx_seq_one_letter_code
_entity_poly.pdbx_strand_id
1 'polypeptide(L)'
;MVQEVIRSGGHLITDTTMAQSGINKRILKELGTETHCFIRDPRAYQIAEDKGITRSMAAIELAAQLEGPKVFVVGNAPTAIYKILEMIDAGRLQAEAVVGVPVGFVGAAESKQALHDYPIPSIAALGRKGGSNVAAAIINAIQYDIKDTIYQN
;
A
#
# COMPACT_ATOMS: atom_id res chain seq x y z
N MET A 1 -0.71 -4.01 -13.78
CA MET A 1 -1.08 -4.19 -12.35
C MET A 1 -1.14 -2.88 -11.58
N VAL A 2 -0.06 -2.33 -10.98
CA VAL A 2 -0.15 -1.00 -10.31
C VAL A 2 -0.57 0.10 -11.28
N GLN A 3 -0.01 0.09 -12.49
CA GLN A 3 -0.40 1.02 -13.55
C GLN A 3 -1.86 0.85 -14.00
N GLU A 4 -2.38 -0.38 -14.02
CA GLU A 4 -3.77 -0.64 -14.39
C GLU A 4 -4.71 -0.05 -13.34
N VAL A 5 -4.43 -0.28 -12.04
CA VAL A 5 -5.22 0.33 -10.95
C VAL A 5 -5.21 1.86 -11.06
N ILE A 6 -4.06 2.46 -11.39
CA ILE A 6 -3.98 3.92 -11.58
C ILE A 6 -4.76 4.37 -12.82
N ARG A 7 -4.68 3.63 -13.93
CA ARG A 7 -5.37 3.98 -15.18
C ARG A 7 -6.89 3.77 -15.09
N SER A 8 -7.35 2.85 -14.26
CA SER A 8 -8.77 2.50 -14.08
C SER A 8 -9.47 3.26 -12.97
N GLY A 9 -8.81 4.24 -12.33
CA GLY A 9 -9.40 5.01 -11.23
C GLY A 9 -9.58 4.22 -9.92
N GLY A 10 -8.66 3.29 -9.61
CA GLY A 10 -8.72 2.48 -8.40
C GLY A 10 -8.21 3.17 -7.14
N HIS A 11 -7.78 2.36 -6.16
CA HIS A 11 -7.37 2.83 -4.84
C HIS A 11 -5.90 2.55 -4.54
N LEU A 12 -5.16 3.58 -4.13
CA LEU A 12 -3.82 3.45 -3.54
C LEU A 12 -3.93 3.62 -2.01
N ILE A 13 -3.66 2.57 -1.26
CA ILE A 13 -3.80 2.56 0.20
C ILE A 13 -2.42 2.58 0.85
N THR A 14 -2.15 3.63 1.63
CA THR A 14 -0.88 3.83 2.32
C THR A 14 -0.97 3.50 3.80
N ASP A 15 0.10 2.92 4.36
CA ASP A 15 0.19 2.61 5.80
C ASP A 15 0.53 3.84 6.67
N THR A 16 0.98 4.93 6.04
CA THR A 16 1.33 6.18 6.72
C THR A 16 0.86 7.40 5.94
N THR A 17 0.49 8.45 6.67
CA THR A 17 0.17 9.75 6.07
C THR A 17 1.36 10.35 5.34
N MET A 18 2.58 10.05 5.78
CA MET A 18 3.81 10.51 5.13
C MET A 18 3.95 9.94 3.71
N ALA A 19 3.67 8.65 3.52
CA ALA A 19 3.67 8.04 2.19
C ALA A 19 2.57 8.66 1.32
N GLN A 20 1.35 8.83 1.86
CA GLN A 20 0.24 9.47 1.15
C GLN A 20 0.57 10.90 0.70
N SER A 21 1.23 11.69 1.55
CA SER A 21 1.63 13.06 1.25
C SER A 21 2.75 13.14 0.22
N GLY A 22 3.65 12.16 0.17
CA GLY A 22 4.74 12.10 -0.81
C GLY A 22 4.29 11.69 -2.22
N ILE A 23 3.11 11.09 -2.36
CA ILE A 23 2.56 10.68 -3.65
C ILE A 23 2.01 11.92 -4.37
N ASN A 24 2.47 12.16 -5.60
CA ASN A 24 1.94 13.21 -6.46
C ASN A 24 0.48 12.89 -6.82
N LYS A 25 -0.42 13.86 -6.68
CA LYS A 25 -1.87 13.68 -6.88
C LYS A 25 -2.40 14.18 -8.21
N ARG A 26 -1.56 14.81 -9.04
CA ARG A 26 -2.02 15.44 -10.30
C ARG A 26 -2.57 14.40 -11.26
N ILE A 27 -1.73 13.42 -11.64
CA ILE A 27 -2.12 12.35 -12.57
C ILE A 27 -3.21 11.46 -11.95
N LEU A 28 -3.12 11.17 -10.65
CA LEU A 28 -4.17 10.37 -9.98
C LEU A 28 -5.54 11.03 -10.10
N LYS A 29 -5.65 12.34 -9.88
CA LYS A 29 -6.90 13.08 -10.05
C LYS A 29 -7.41 13.06 -11.49
N GLU A 30 -6.51 13.22 -12.47
CA GLU A 30 -6.88 13.17 -13.90
C GLU A 30 -7.43 11.79 -14.29
N LEU A 31 -6.90 10.72 -13.69
CA LEU A 31 -7.32 9.32 -13.95
C LEU A 31 -8.36 8.78 -12.96
N GLY A 32 -8.90 9.64 -12.06
CA GLY A 32 -9.90 9.23 -11.06
C GLY A 32 -9.40 8.29 -9.95
N THR A 33 -8.07 8.12 -9.81
CA THR A 33 -7.49 7.27 -8.76
C THR A 33 -7.44 8.00 -7.42
N GLU A 34 -7.87 7.32 -6.38
CA GLU A 34 -7.89 7.86 -5.02
C GLU A 34 -6.72 7.35 -4.17
N THR A 35 -6.25 8.20 -3.26
CA THR A 35 -5.24 7.82 -2.27
C THR A 35 -5.86 7.81 -0.89
N HIS A 36 -5.65 6.72 -0.15
CA HIS A 36 -6.24 6.49 1.17
C HIS A 36 -5.16 6.26 2.23
N CYS A 37 -5.43 6.68 3.47
CA CYS A 37 -4.62 6.34 4.63
C CYS A 37 -5.49 6.28 5.88
N PHE A 38 -5.79 5.07 6.35
CA PHE A 38 -6.70 4.87 7.48
C PHE A 38 -6.00 4.85 8.84
N ILE A 39 -4.68 5.11 8.90
CA ILE A 39 -3.90 5.01 10.14
C ILE A 39 -4.37 5.97 11.25
N ARG A 40 -5.05 7.07 10.88
CA ARG A 40 -5.65 8.05 11.80
C ARG A 40 -7.17 7.96 11.87
N ASP A 41 -7.78 7.00 11.19
CA ASP A 41 -9.23 6.80 11.25
C ASP A 41 -9.60 6.34 12.68
N PRO A 42 -10.55 7.01 13.37
CA PRO A 42 -10.98 6.58 14.70
C PRO A 42 -11.45 5.13 14.75
N ARG A 43 -12.01 4.60 13.66
CA ARG A 43 -12.42 3.19 13.55
C ARG A 43 -11.21 2.26 13.61
N ALA A 44 -10.05 2.67 13.09
CA ALA A 44 -8.83 1.86 13.14
C ALA A 44 -8.30 1.77 14.57
N TYR A 45 -8.48 2.82 15.37
CA TYR A 45 -8.17 2.78 16.80
C TYR A 45 -9.06 1.77 17.53
N GLN A 46 -10.38 1.85 17.33
CA GLN A 46 -11.31 0.93 17.97
C GLN A 46 -11.03 -0.53 17.60
N ILE A 47 -10.84 -0.83 16.32
CA ILE A 47 -10.50 -2.19 15.84
C ILE A 47 -9.18 -2.69 16.44
N ALA A 48 -8.18 -1.82 16.54
CA ALA A 48 -6.88 -2.17 17.12
C ALA A 48 -6.99 -2.58 18.59
N GLU A 49 -7.72 -1.80 19.38
CA GLU A 49 -7.99 -2.10 20.79
C GLU A 49 -8.81 -3.39 20.95
N ASP A 50 -9.94 -3.50 20.23
CA ASP A 50 -10.86 -4.63 20.35
C ASP A 50 -10.22 -5.97 19.99
N LYS A 51 -9.29 -5.97 19.02
CA LYS A 51 -8.66 -7.19 18.50
C LYS A 51 -7.24 -7.40 19.02
N GLY A 52 -6.69 -6.47 19.81
CA GLY A 52 -5.31 -6.53 20.28
C GLY A 52 -4.27 -6.53 19.15
N ILE A 53 -4.55 -5.83 18.05
CA ILE A 53 -3.67 -5.73 16.88
C ILE A 53 -3.09 -4.32 16.73
N THR A 54 -2.04 -4.17 15.91
CA THR A 54 -1.50 -2.83 15.63
C THR A 54 -2.49 -1.97 14.84
N ARG A 55 -2.45 -0.65 15.03
CA ARG A 55 -3.26 0.31 14.24
C ARG A 55 -3.06 0.17 12.72
N SER A 56 -1.85 -0.17 12.27
CA SER A 56 -1.60 -0.43 10.85
C SER A 56 -2.35 -1.66 10.36
N MET A 57 -2.43 -2.73 11.15
CA MET A 57 -3.23 -3.91 10.79
C MET A 57 -4.73 -3.58 10.74
N ALA A 58 -5.23 -2.81 11.71
CA ALA A 58 -6.62 -2.34 11.71
C ALA A 58 -6.95 -1.44 10.50
N ALA A 59 -6.00 -0.59 10.08
CA ALA A 59 -6.14 0.24 8.89
C ALA A 59 -6.25 -0.60 7.60
N ILE A 60 -5.56 -1.76 7.53
CA ILE A 60 -5.74 -2.72 6.42
C ILE A 60 -7.16 -3.31 6.44
N GLU A 61 -7.69 -3.64 7.62
CA GLU A 61 -9.06 -4.17 7.73
C GLU A 61 -10.11 -3.16 7.25
N LEU A 62 -9.93 -1.87 7.54
CA LEU A 62 -10.80 -0.81 7.00
C LEU A 62 -10.65 -0.66 5.50
N ALA A 63 -9.41 -0.69 4.99
CA ALA A 63 -9.15 -0.59 3.55
C ALA A 63 -9.77 -1.72 2.74
N ALA A 64 -9.88 -2.92 3.33
CA ALA A 64 -10.53 -4.06 2.69
C ALA A 64 -12.02 -3.83 2.38
N GLN A 65 -12.67 -2.90 3.09
CA GLN A 65 -14.09 -2.55 2.88
C GLN A 65 -14.32 -1.66 1.66
N LEU A 66 -13.26 -1.05 1.09
CA LEU A 66 -13.39 -0.28 -0.15
C LEU A 66 -13.77 -1.23 -1.29
N GLU A 67 -14.70 -0.81 -2.14
CA GLU A 67 -14.99 -1.53 -3.38
C GLU A 67 -13.91 -1.22 -4.43
N GLY A 68 -13.80 -2.06 -5.47
CA GLY A 68 -12.89 -1.82 -6.58
C GLY A 68 -11.41 -2.23 -6.35
N PRO A 69 -10.56 -2.02 -7.36
CA PRO A 69 -9.18 -2.50 -7.38
C PRO A 69 -8.28 -1.71 -6.42
N LYS A 70 -7.36 -2.42 -5.75
CA LYS A 70 -6.56 -1.87 -4.65
C LYS A 70 -5.09 -2.18 -4.81
N VAL A 71 -4.24 -1.19 -4.57
CA VAL A 71 -2.80 -1.37 -4.37
C VAL A 71 -2.42 -0.90 -2.98
N PHE A 72 -1.73 -1.75 -2.22
CA PHE A 72 -1.21 -1.38 -0.92
C PHE A 72 0.22 -0.85 -1.04
N VAL A 73 0.50 0.24 -0.34
CA VAL A 73 1.76 0.98 -0.39
C VAL A 73 2.27 1.13 1.04
N VAL A 74 3.12 0.19 1.45
CA VAL A 74 3.60 0.05 2.83
C VAL A 74 5.03 0.58 2.94
N GLY A 75 5.20 1.72 3.59
CA GLY A 75 6.48 2.37 3.77
C GLY A 75 7.07 2.25 5.17
N ASN A 76 6.29 1.86 6.19
CA ASN A 76 6.73 1.92 7.58
C ASN A 76 6.48 0.64 8.37
N ALA A 77 5.26 0.08 8.36
CA ALA A 77 4.86 -0.97 9.29
C ALA A 77 5.01 -2.38 8.70
N PRO A 78 5.97 -3.21 9.15
CA PRO A 78 6.07 -4.62 8.74
C PRO A 78 4.79 -5.41 8.99
N THR A 79 4.09 -5.09 10.09
CA THR A 79 2.82 -5.72 10.46
C THR A 79 1.70 -5.49 9.45
N ALA A 80 1.75 -4.41 8.68
CA ALA A 80 0.79 -4.16 7.61
C ALA A 80 0.92 -5.19 6.48
N ILE A 81 2.15 -5.54 6.09
CA ILE A 81 2.39 -6.58 5.08
C ILE A 81 1.82 -7.91 5.55
N TYR A 82 2.16 -8.35 6.76
CA TYR A 82 1.65 -9.62 7.29
C TYR A 82 0.12 -9.66 7.32
N LYS A 83 -0.53 -8.55 7.68
CA LYS A 83 -1.99 -8.47 7.69
C LYS A 83 -2.60 -8.52 6.29
N ILE A 84 -1.97 -7.87 5.32
CA ILE A 84 -2.40 -7.95 3.92
C ILE A 84 -2.38 -9.41 3.46
N LEU A 85 -1.26 -10.11 3.67
CA LEU A 85 -1.12 -11.52 3.28
C LEU A 85 -2.14 -12.42 4.02
N GLU A 86 -2.26 -12.28 5.34
CA GLU A 86 -3.26 -13.00 6.16
C GLU A 86 -4.69 -12.82 5.63
N MET A 87 -5.06 -11.59 5.24
CA MET A 87 -6.41 -11.31 4.75
C MET A 87 -6.65 -11.79 3.33
N ILE A 88 -5.63 -11.80 2.47
CA ILE A 88 -5.71 -12.39 1.13
C ILE A 88 -5.91 -13.91 1.25
N ASP A 89 -5.10 -14.58 2.07
CA ASP A 89 -5.23 -16.04 2.31
C ASP A 89 -6.61 -16.40 2.86
N ALA A 90 -7.18 -15.54 3.71
CA ALA A 90 -8.52 -15.72 4.27
C ALA A 90 -9.66 -15.33 3.32
N GLY A 91 -9.37 -14.89 2.08
CA GLY A 91 -10.38 -14.42 1.12
C GLY A 91 -11.11 -13.14 1.54
N ARG A 92 -10.58 -12.40 2.52
CA ARG A 92 -11.18 -11.17 3.08
C ARG A 92 -10.61 -9.89 2.48
N LEU A 93 -9.57 -10.01 1.65
CA LEU A 93 -8.98 -8.88 0.94
C LEU A 93 -8.63 -9.29 -0.48
N GLN A 94 -9.09 -8.50 -1.45
CA GLN A 94 -8.59 -8.54 -2.82
C GLN A 94 -7.64 -7.36 -3.02
N ALA A 95 -6.39 -7.66 -3.35
CA ALA A 95 -5.35 -6.69 -3.65
C ALA A 95 -4.75 -7.03 -5.02
N GLU A 96 -4.60 -6.02 -5.85
CA GLU A 96 -3.97 -6.17 -7.16
C GLU A 96 -2.46 -6.26 -7.00
N ALA A 97 -1.86 -5.41 -6.16
CA ALA A 97 -0.43 -5.43 -5.92
C ALA A 97 -0.05 -4.82 -4.56
N VAL A 98 1.18 -5.08 -4.13
CA VAL A 98 1.76 -4.50 -2.91
C VAL A 98 3.14 -3.90 -3.17
N VAL A 99 3.30 -2.61 -2.88
CA VAL A 99 4.61 -1.96 -2.74
C VAL A 99 5.01 -2.06 -1.27
N GLY A 100 5.82 -3.06 -0.92
CA GLY A 100 6.25 -3.37 0.44
C GLY A 100 7.69 -2.93 0.69
N VAL A 101 7.86 -1.72 1.19
CA VAL A 101 9.18 -1.15 1.53
C VAL A 101 9.26 -0.63 2.97
N PRO A 102 8.74 -1.32 4.00
CA PRO A 102 8.94 -0.89 5.38
C PRO A 102 10.42 -0.84 5.73
N VAL A 103 10.79 0.22 6.47
CA VAL A 103 12.09 0.36 7.12
C VAL A 103 12.01 -0.18 8.54
N GLY A 104 13.06 -0.81 9.03
CA GLY A 104 13.10 -1.13 10.45
C GLY A 104 14.16 -2.13 10.84
N PHE A 105 14.35 -2.20 12.16
CA PHE A 105 15.23 -3.16 12.78
C PHE A 105 14.50 -4.44 13.22
N VAL A 106 13.18 -4.44 13.29
CA VAL A 106 12.36 -5.57 13.71
C VAL A 106 11.32 -5.87 12.63
N GLY A 107 11.30 -7.10 12.12
CA GLY A 107 10.30 -7.60 11.17
C GLY A 107 10.37 -7.02 9.75
N ALA A 108 11.16 -5.97 9.49
CA ALA A 108 11.22 -5.34 8.17
C ALA A 108 11.80 -6.28 7.10
N ALA A 109 12.91 -6.95 7.39
CA ALA A 109 13.51 -7.87 6.42
C ALA A 109 12.62 -9.08 6.18
N GLU A 110 12.07 -9.64 7.25
CA GLU A 110 11.24 -10.83 7.27
C GLU A 110 9.89 -10.60 6.57
N SER A 111 9.24 -9.44 6.82
CA SER A 111 7.97 -9.10 6.16
C SER A 111 8.14 -8.89 4.66
N LYS A 112 9.23 -8.25 4.23
CA LYS A 112 9.52 -8.05 2.81
C LYS A 112 9.93 -9.34 2.12
N GLN A 113 10.63 -10.23 2.81
CA GLN A 113 10.90 -11.57 2.31
C GLN A 113 9.59 -12.36 2.15
N ALA A 114 8.72 -12.34 3.17
CA ALA A 114 7.41 -12.97 3.09
C ALA A 114 6.58 -12.42 1.91
N LEU A 115 6.60 -11.11 1.67
CA LEU A 115 5.94 -10.52 0.51
C LEU A 115 6.56 -10.94 -0.83
N HIS A 116 7.90 -11.02 -0.88
CA HIS A 116 8.62 -11.42 -2.09
C HIS A 116 8.34 -12.86 -2.49
N ASP A 117 8.20 -13.75 -1.51
CA ASP A 117 7.93 -15.17 -1.72
C ASP A 117 6.43 -15.46 -1.95
N TYR A 118 5.56 -14.48 -1.71
CA TYR A 118 4.11 -14.62 -1.84
C TYR A 118 3.67 -14.44 -3.30
N PRO A 119 2.67 -15.20 -3.80
CA PRO A 119 2.20 -15.13 -5.19
C PRO A 119 1.27 -13.93 -5.44
N ILE A 120 1.65 -12.74 -4.95
CA ILE A 120 1.01 -11.46 -5.29
C ILE A 120 2.04 -10.57 -5.98
N PRO A 121 1.67 -9.87 -7.05
CA PRO A 121 2.57 -8.95 -7.71
C PRO A 121 3.00 -7.83 -6.76
N SER A 122 4.32 -7.72 -6.58
CA SER A 122 4.86 -6.89 -5.52
C SER A 122 6.18 -6.21 -5.91
N ILE A 123 6.46 -5.09 -5.24
CA ILE A 123 7.77 -4.44 -5.25
C ILE A 123 8.25 -4.44 -3.80
N ALA A 124 9.33 -5.17 -3.54
CA ALA A 124 9.92 -5.28 -2.21
C ALA A 124 11.41 -4.88 -2.23
N ALA A 125 11.78 -3.95 -1.35
CA ALA A 125 13.18 -3.57 -1.15
C ALA A 125 13.78 -4.44 -0.04
N LEU A 126 14.28 -5.64 -0.37
CA LEU A 126 14.74 -6.64 0.61
C LEU A 126 15.75 -6.11 1.64
N GLY A 127 15.83 -6.79 2.79
CA GLY A 127 16.64 -6.37 3.94
C GLY A 127 15.94 -5.31 4.79
N ARG A 128 16.69 -4.39 5.42
CA ARG A 128 16.14 -3.51 6.48
C ARG A 128 15.82 -2.09 6.05
N LYS A 129 16.35 -1.66 4.90
CA LYS A 129 16.16 -0.31 4.36
C LYS A 129 14.79 -0.18 3.69
N GLY A 130 14.24 1.02 3.71
CA GLY A 130 12.90 1.30 3.19
C GLY A 130 12.45 2.71 3.60
N GLY A 131 11.15 2.90 3.74
CA GLY A 131 10.58 4.13 4.28
C GLY A 131 9.46 4.70 3.41
N SER A 132 8.66 5.60 4.00
CA SER A 132 7.57 6.29 3.30
C SER A 132 8.04 7.06 2.06
N ASN A 133 9.24 7.66 2.09
CA ASN A 133 9.81 8.34 0.93
C ASN A 133 10.13 7.39 -0.22
N VAL A 134 10.62 6.18 0.09
CA VAL A 134 10.89 5.14 -0.91
C VAL A 134 9.57 4.66 -1.51
N ALA A 135 8.55 4.42 -0.67
CA ALA A 135 7.23 4.01 -1.11
C ALA A 135 6.59 5.04 -2.06
N ALA A 136 6.63 6.32 -1.67
CA ALA A 136 6.14 7.42 -2.50
C ALA A 136 6.93 7.57 -3.81
N ALA A 137 8.26 7.45 -3.76
CA ALA A 137 9.10 7.53 -4.96
C ALA A 137 8.78 6.43 -5.98
N ILE A 138 8.53 5.19 -5.53
CA ILE A 138 8.12 4.08 -6.39
C ILE A 138 6.80 4.41 -7.10
N ILE A 139 5.79 4.85 -6.35
CA ILE A 139 4.50 5.23 -6.93
C ILE A 139 4.65 6.42 -7.89
N ASN A 140 5.44 7.43 -7.55
CA ASN A 140 5.67 8.58 -8.42
C ASN A 140 6.39 8.19 -9.72
N ALA A 141 7.38 7.30 -9.67
CA ALA A 141 8.04 6.78 -10.86
C ALA A 141 7.05 6.06 -11.79
N ILE A 142 6.16 5.24 -11.23
CA ILE A 142 5.09 4.57 -11.98
C ILE A 142 4.15 5.61 -12.61
N GLN A 143 3.78 6.66 -11.88
CA GLN A 143 2.95 7.74 -12.43
C GLN A 143 3.62 8.49 -13.58
N TYR A 144 4.94 8.71 -13.51
CA TYR A 144 5.68 9.39 -14.58
C TYR A 144 5.72 8.55 -15.85
N ASP A 145 5.91 7.24 -15.73
CA ASP A 145 5.84 6.32 -16.87
C ASP A 145 4.45 6.31 -17.52
N ILE A 146 3.38 6.31 -16.70
CA ILE A 146 2.00 6.45 -17.20
C ILE A 146 1.82 7.77 -17.94
N LYS A 147 2.31 8.87 -17.35
CA LYS A 147 2.23 10.21 -17.94
C LYS A 147 2.93 10.26 -19.29
N ASP A 148 4.16 9.77 -19.38
CA ASP A 148 4.92 9.77 -20.62
C ASP A 148 4.20 8.96 -21.70
N THR A 149 3.56 7.85 -21.33
CA THR A 149 2.71 7.08 -22.26
C THR A 149 1.47 7.85 -22.73
N ILE A 150 0.87 8.70 -21.89
CA ILE A 150 -0.33 9.47 -22.23
C ILE A 150 0.00 10.68 -23.13
N TYR A 151 1.11 11.38 -22.87
CA TYR A 151 1.44 12.65 -23.53
C TYR A 151 2.48 12.54 -24.66
N GLN A 152 3.04 11.36 -24.92
CA GLN A 152 3.87 11.11 -26.12
C GLN A 152 3.08 10.57 -27.33
N ASN A 153 1.74 10.63 -27.28
CA ASN A 153 0.86 10.40 -28.44
C ASN A 153 0.12 11.68 -28.82
#